data_AF-A0A316TJZ6-F1
#
_entry.id   AF-A0A316TJZ6-F1
#
_cell.length_a   1.000
_cell.length_b   1.000
_cell.length_c   1.000
_cell.angle_alpha   90.00
_cell.angle_beta   90.00
_cell.angle_gamma   90.00
#
_symmetry.space_group_name_H-M   'P 1'
#
loop_
_entity.id
_entity.type
_entity.pdbx_description
1 polymer ?
#
loop_
_entity_poly.entity_id
_entity_poly.type
_entity_poly.pdbx_seq_one_letter_code
_entity_poly.pdbx_strand_id
1 'polypeptide(L)' 'MDQKIKNGGMGFVSTLTLIFIVLKLLGLIAWSWIWVFAPIWISFVLIVLAFGVILIGGRIKKGKW' A
#
# COMPACT_ATOMS: atom_id res chain seq x y z
N MET A 1 36.38 -1.35 -13.05
CA MET A 1 35.28 -0.54 -12.50
C MET A 1 33.98 -1.17 -12.94
N ASP A 2 33.41 -2.04 -12.11
CA ASP A 2 32.18 -2.76 -12.42
C ASP A 2 30.96 -1.83 -12.36
N GLN A 3 30.41 -1.52 -13.53
CA GLN A 3 29.13 -0.82 -13.64
C GLN A 3 28.02 -1.81 -13.25
N LYS A 4 27.64 -1.82 -11.97
CA LYS A 4 26.39 -2.45 -11.51
C LYS A 4 25.22 -1.66 -12.11
N ILE A 5 24.77 -2.02 -13.31
CA ILE A 5 23.52 -1.51 -13.87
C ILE A 5 22.41 -1.96 -12.93
N LYS A 6 21.93 -1.02 -12.09
CA LYS A 6 20.76 -1.21 -11.25
C LYS A 6 19.55 -1.18 -12.17
N ASN A 7 19.21 -2.34 -12.71
CA ASN A 7 17.93 -2.58 -13.37
C ASN A 7 16.81 -2.50 -12.32
N GLY A 8 16.53 -1.29 -11.84
CA GLY A 8 15.33 -0.98 -11.06
C GLY A 8 14.15 -0.99 -12.02
N GLY A 9 13.75 -2.18 -12.44
CA GLY A 9 12.54 -2.36 -13.24
C GLY A 9 11.39 -1.65 -12.51
N MET A 10 10.65 -0.81 -13.22
CA MET A 10 9.43 -0.18 -12.70
C MET A 10 8.64 -1.28 -11.98
N GLY A 11 8.47 -1.11 -10.66
CA GLY A 11 7.84 -2.12 -9.84
C GLY A 11 6.50 -2.47 -10.46
N PHE A 12 6.19 -3.77 -10.55
CA PHE A 12 4.91 -4.26 -11.07
C PHE A 12 3.71 -3.46 -10.54
N VAL A 13 3.79 -3.06 -9.26
CA VAL A 13 2.84 -2.19 -8.57
C VAL A 13 2.67 -0.82 -9.23
N SER A 14 3.76 -0.14 -9.60
CA SER A 14 3.70 1.17 -10.29
C SER A 14 3.06 1.06 -11.68
N THR A 15 3.40 0.01 -12.44
CA THR A 15 2.79 -0.21 -13.77
C THR A 15 1.30 -0.49 -13.65
N LEU A 16 0.89 -1.36 -12.71
CA LEU A 16 -0.53 -1.64 -12.45
C LEU A 16 -1.28 -0.36 -12.03
N THR A 17 -0.69 0.43 -11.14
CA THR A 17 -1.27 1.69 -10.65
C THR A 17 -1.46 2.68 -11.81
N LEU A 18 -0.48 2.79 -12.70
CA LEU A 18 -0.55 3.66 -13.87
C LEU A 18 -1.67 3.20 -14.82
N ILE A 19 -1.79 1.90 -15.10
CA ILE A 19 -2.84 1.35 -15.97
C ILE A 19 -4.23 1.65 -15.39
N PHE A 20 -4.43 1.44 -14.08
CA PHE A 20 -5.70 1.76 -13.43
C PHE A 20 -6.04 3.26 -13.47
N ILE A 21 -5.05 4.13 -13.30
CA ILE A 21 -5.21 5.59 -13.44
C ILE A 21 -5.62 5.96 -14.87
N VAL A 22 -4.94 5.42 -15.88
CA VAL A 22 -5.22 5.71 -17.29
C VAL A 22 -6.60 5.21 -17.71
N LEU A 23 -6.97 3.97 -17.33
CA LEU A 23 -8.31 3.44 -17.63
C LEU A 23 -9.44 4.27 -17.00
N LYS A 24 -9.19 4.83 -15.81
CA LYS A 24 -10.16 5.67 -15.12
C LYS A 24 -10.27 7.06 -15.76
N LEU A 25 -9.15 7.65 -16.19
CA LEU A 25 -9.14 8.92 -16.94
C LEU A 25 -9.84 8.78 -18.31
N LEU A 26 -9.75 7.60 -18.93
CA LEU A 26 -10.46 7.28 -20.17
C LEU A 26 -11.98 7.07 -19.96
N GLY A 27 -12.48 7.15 -18.72
CA GLY A 27 -13.91 7.01 -18.41
C GLY A 27 -14.47 5.60 -18.62
N LEU A 28 -13.62 4.62 -18.91
CA LEU A 28 -14.02 3.22 -19.13
C LEU A 28 -14.53 2.56 -17.84
N ILE A 29 -14.18 3.12 -16.68
CA ILE A 29 -14.59 2.61 -15.38
C ILE A 29 -15.02 3.78 -14.47
N ALA A 30 -16.29 3.83 -14.08
CA ALA A 30 -16.85 4.78 -13.09
C ALA A 30 -16.43 4.49 -11.63
N TRP A 31 -15.43 3.64 -11.43
CA TRP A 31 -15.08 3.10 -10.12
C TRP A 31 -14.38 4.14 -9.25
N SER A 32 -14.52 4.04 -7.94
CA SER A 32 -14.01 5.05 -7.01
C SER A 32 -12.48 5.06 -6.97
N TRP A 33 -11.87 6.25 -6.82
CA TRP A 33 -10.41 6.41 -6.84
C TRP A 33 -9.77 5.63 -5.68
N ILE A 34 -10.52 5.48 -4.58
CA ILE A 34 -10.16 4.67 -3.42
C ILE A 34 -9.76 3.23 -3.81
N TRP A 35 -10.40 2.64 -4.83
CA TRP A 35 -10.07 1.28 -5.29
C TRP A 35 -8.83 1.19 -6.16
N VAL A 36 -8.48 2.24 -6.90
CA VAL A 36 -7.19 2.31 -7.63
C VAL A 36 -6.01 2.25 -6.65
N PHE A 37 -6.20 2.79 -5.45
CA PHE A 37 -5.22 2.71 -4.36
C PHE A 37 -5.37 1.47 -3.47
N ALA A 38 -6.27 0.52 -3.78
CA ALA A 38 -6.49 -0.67 -2.95
C ALA A 38 -5.19 -1.37 -2.53
N PRO A 39 -4.14 -1.51 -3.39
CA PRO A 39 -2.87 -2.09 -2.97
C PRO A 39 -2.20 -1.33 -1.82
N ILE A 40 -2.23 0.00 -1.87
CA ILE A 40 -1.67 0.89 -0.84
C ILE A 40 -2.53 0.88 0.43
N TRP A 41 -3.87 0.89 0.28
CA TRP A 41 -4.79 0.83 1.40
C TRP A 41 -4.66 -0.48 2.18
N ILE A 42 -4.49 -1.61 1.50
CA ILE A 42 -4.28 -2.92 2.14
C ILE A 42 -3.00 -2.89 3.01
N SER A 43 -1.90 -2.38 2.47
CA SER A 43 -0.65 -2.23 3.24
C SER A 43 -0.83 -1.29 4.44
N PHE A 44 -1.52 -0.17 4.26
CA PHE A 44 -1.75 0.80 5.32
C PHE A 44 -2.63 0.23 6.44
N VAL A 45 -3.72 -0.46 6.09
CA VAL A 45 -4.62 -1.12 7.05
C VAL A 45 -3.89 -2.19 7.84
N LEU A 46 -3.04 -3.00 7.19
CA LEU A 46 -2.21 -4.00 7.88
C LEU A 46 -1.29 -3.37 8.92
N ILE A 47 -0.63 -2.26 8.57
CA ILE A 47 0.25 -1.54 9.49
C ILE A 47 -0.54 -0.96 10.65
N VAL A 48 -1.65 -0.28 10.37
CA VAL A 48 -2.51 0.32 11.41
C VAL A 48 -3.07 -0.74 12.34
N LEU A 49 -3.49 -1.89 11.81
CA LEU A 49 -3.98 -3.01 12.61
C LEU A 49 -2.87 -3.59 13.50
N ALA A 50 -1.69 -3.83 12.94
CA ALA A 50 -0.54 -4.31 13.70
C ALA A 50 -0.16 -3.32 14.81
N PHE A 51 -0.10 -2.03 14.50
CA PHE A 51 0.21 -0.98 15.46
C PHE A 51 -0.87 -0.86 16.55
N GLY A 52 -2.15 -0.98 16.17
CA GLY A 52 -3.27 -1.01 17.10
C GLY A 52 -3.18 -2.18 18.07
N VAL A 53 -2.90 -3.39 17.58
CA VAL A 53 -2.70 -4.59 18.41
C VAL A 53 -1.51 -4.42 19.35
N ILE A 54 -0.40 -3.83 18.88
CA ILE A 54 0.79 -3.57 19.72
C ILE A 54 0.48 -2.53 20.80
N LEU A 55 -0.21 -1.44 20.46
CA LEU A 55 -0.59 -0.40 21.41
C LEU A 55 -1.58 -0.94 22.45
N ILE A 56 -2.60 -1.67 22.02
CA ILE A 56 -3.60 -2.29 22.89
C ILE A 56 -2.92 -3.35 23.77
N GLY A 57 -2.14 -4.26 23.18
CA GLY A 57 -1.38 -5.28 23.91
C GLY A 57 -0.38 -4.70 24.91
N GLY A 58 0.32 -3.62 24.53
CA GLY A 58 1.21 -2.87 25.41
C GLY A 58 0.48 -2.15 26.55
N ARG A 59 -0.70 -1.59 26.28
CA ARG A 59 -1.56 -0.96 27.30
C ARG A 59 -2.14 -1.99 28.26
N ILE A 60 -2.53 -3.18 27.78
CA ILE A 60 -2.98 -4.29 28.62
C ILE A 60 -1.84 -4.76 29.54
N LYS A 61 -0.61 -4.90 29.01
CA LYS A 61 0.54 -5.35 29.82
C LYS A 61 0.96 -4.33 30.89
N LYS A 62 0.82 -3.03 30.62
CA LYS A 62 1.17 -1.95 31.55
C LYS A 62 0.08 -1.63 32.58
N GLY A 63 -1.14 -2.15 32.38
CA GLY A 63 -2.30 -1.97 33.27
C GLY A 63 -2.52 -3.08 34.30
N LYS A 64 -1.69 -4.13 34.32
CA LYS A 64 -1.70 -5.11 35.41
C LYS A 64 -0.95 -4.55 36.61
N TRP A 65 -1.74 -4.07 37.57
CA TRP A 65 -1.38 -3.93 38.99
C TRP A 65 -0.66 -5.18 39.51
#